data_AF-A0A345PII4-F1
#
_entry.id   AF-A0A345PII4-F1
#
_cell.length_a   1.000
_cell.length_b   1.000
_cell.length_c   1.000
_cell.angle_alpha   90.00
_cell.angle_beta   90.00
_cell.angle_gamma   90.00
#
_symmetry.space_group_name_H-M   'P 1'
#
loop_
_entity.id
_entity.type
_entity.pdbx_description
1 polymer ?
#
loop_
_entity_poly.entity_id
_entity_poly.type
_entity_poly.pdbx_seq_one_letter_code
_entity_poly.pdbx_strand_id
1 'polypeptide(L)'
;MFELSVVEWFIVILCAVFIGFSKSGLPNMIILVVTVLMLVFPAKESVGILLPMLLVGDVFAVTYYRRSVVWKHLISLIPWVLIGILCGYFVLSHLNSEQLKPMIGIIVLAMIVLHITRQKFGERFNQLLPSSLWFISLMGILGGFTTMVGNAAGGVMAIYLLVKGLSKNEFVGTSAWFFLSVNVIKVPFYLHLGLINQESLTFNLWMVPAIILGAFIGIKILPLIPQKVFQWLVLILAAVGGINLLL
;
A
#
# COMPACT_ATOMS: atom_id res chain seq x y z
N MET A 1 -4.38 19.40 16.89
CA MET A 1 -4.59 19.19 15.44
C MET A 1 -3.31 19.63 14.78
N PHE A 2 -2.79 18.86 13.82
CA PHE A 2 -1.55 19.20 13.13
C PHE A 2 -1.58 20.63 12.59
N GLU A 3 -0.55 21.41 12.90
CA GLU A 3 -0.37 22.77 12.39
C GLU A 3 0.18 22.70 10.96
N LEU A 4 -0.72 22.57 9.99
CA LEU A 4 -0.39 22.48 8.57
C LEU A 4 -0.67 23.80 7.86
N SER A 5 0.25 24.19 6.99
CA SER A 5 0.05 25.24 5.99
C SER A 5 -1.05 24.86 4.99
N VAL A 6 -1.55 25.86 4.26
CA VAL A 6 -2.58 25.65 3.22
C VAL A 6 -2.11 24.65 2.14
N VAL A 7 -0.82 24.70 1.78
CA VAL A 7 -0.21 23.80 0.79
C VAL A 7 -0.17 22.37 1.32
N GLU A 8 0.22 22.17 2.57
CA GLU A 8 0.26 20.84 3.20
C GLU A 8 -1.15 20.25 3.33
N TRP A 9 -2.15 21.04 3.71
CA TRP A 9 -3.55 20.61 3.70
C TRP A 9 -3.99 20.12 2.32
N PHE A 10 -3.66 20.87 1.26
CA PHE A 10 -3.98 20.48 -0.11
C PHE A 10 -3.30 19.16 -0.48
N ILE A 11 -2.02 18.99 -0.13
CA ILE A 11 -1.26 17.75 -0.36
C ILE A 11 -1.91 16.56 0.34
N VAL A 12 -2.26 16.69 1.63
CA VAL A 12 -2.88 15.60 2.39
C VAL A 12 -4.25 15.24 1.84
N ILE A 13 -5.08 16.24 1.49
CA ILE A 13 -6.40 15.98 0.89
C ILE A 13 -6.24 15.25 -0.45
N LEU A 14 -5.27 15.65 -1.27
CA LEU A 14 -4.96 14.97 -2.52
C LEU A 14 -4.49 13.52 -2.29
N CYS A 15 -3.63 13.30 -1.29
CA CYS A 15 -3.23 11.97 -0.84
C CYS A 15 -4.45 11.13 -0.40
N ALA A 16 -5.38 11.70 0.36
CA ALA A 16 -6.61 11.04 0.80
C ALA A 16 -7.48 10.62 -0.40
N VAL A 17 -7.66 11.51 -1.40
CA VAL A 17 -8.33 11.17 -2.67
C VAL A 17 -7.60 10.03 -3.38
N PHE A 18 -6.26 10.07 -3.42
CA PHE A 18 -5.47 9.04 -4.06
C PHE A 18 -5.52 7.68 -3.35
N ILE A 19 -5.62 7.67 -2.01
CA ILE A 19 -5.88 6.46 -1.23
C ILE A 19 -7.19 5.82 -1.69
N GLY A 20 -8.27 6.59 -1.72
CA GLY A 20 -9.57 6.12 -2.21
C GLY A 20 -9.50 5.60 -3.64
N PHE A 21 -8.90 6.38 -4.53
CA PHE A 21 -8.74 6.03 -5.95
C PHE A 21 -7.96 4.72 -6.12
N SER A 22 -6.91 4.47 -5.33
CA SER A 22 -6.10 3.25 -5.40
C SER A 22 -6.92 1.96 -5.22
N LYS A 23 -8.02 2.05 -4.46
CA LYS A 23 -8.93 0.94 -4.14
C LYS A 23 -9.88 0.59 -5.27
N SER A 24 -9.87 1.35 -6.37
CA SER A 24 -10.64 1.05 -7.59
C SER A 24 -9.95 0.06 -8.54
N GLY A 25 -8.73 -0.41 -8.23
CA GLY A 25 -8.01 -1.43 -9.02
C GLY A 25 -6.54 -1.12 -9.32
N LEU A 26 -5.95 -0.10 -8.69
CA LEU A 26 -4.55 0.30 -8.86
C LEU A 26 -3.82 0.40 -7.51
N PRO A 27 -3.52 -0.73 -6.85
CA PRO A 27 -2.91 -0.73 -5.51
C PRO A 27 -1.53 -0.05 -5.45
N ASN A 28 -0.79 0.00 -6.56
CA ASN A 28 0.55 0.61 -6.61
C ASN A 28 0.55 2.13 -6.42
N MET A 29 -0.61 2.77 -6.51
CA MET A 29 -0.74 4.20 -6.29
C MET A 29 -0.45 4.62 -4.84
N ILE A 30 -0.58 3.68 -3.90
CA ILE A 30 -0.18 3.92 -2.50
C ILE A 30 1.31 4.22 -2.37
N ILE A 31 2.15 3.70 -3.27
CA ILE A 31 3.60 3.99 -3.27
C ILE A 31 3.84 5.50 -3.42
N LEU A 32 3.10 6.16 -4.33
CA LEU A 32 3.16 7.61 -4.49
C LEU A 32 2.67 8.33 -3.23
N VAL A 33 1.53 7.91 -2.69
CA VAL A 33 0.95 8.52 -1.48
C VAL A 33 1.94 8.49 -0.32
N VAL A 34 2.62 7.37 -0.09
CA VAL A 34 3.64 7.23 0.96
C VAL A 34 4.75 8.26 0.77
N THR A 35 5.30 8.39 -0.43
CA THR A 35 6.38 9.36 -0.69
C THR A 35 5.95 10.81 -0.53
N VAL A 36 4.74 11.16 -0.96
CA VAL A 36 4.23 12.53 -0.91
C VAL A 36 3.86 12.91 0.52
N LEU A 37 3.27 11.99 1.29
CA LEU A 37 2.87 12.25 2.67
C LEU A 37 4.09 12.48 3.59
N MET A 38 5.25 11.91 3.25
CA MET A 38 6.52 12.14 3.94
C MET A 38 7.16 13.51 3.66
N LEU A 39 6.63 14.27 2.69
CA LEU A 39 7.01 15.67 2.52
C LEU A 39 6.31 16.56 3.56
N VAL A 40 5.23 16.07 4.17
CA VAL A 40 4.41 16.82 5.14
C VAL A 40 4.67 16.33 6.58
N PHE A 41 4.84 15.02 6.76
CA PHE A 41 5.01 14.42 8.09
C PHE A 41 6.33 13.66 8.20
N PRO A 42 6.92 13.58 9.41
CA PRO A 42 8.02 12.66 9.68
C PRO A 42 7.70 11.22 9.25
N ALA A 43 8.70 10.47 8.80
CA ALA A 43 8.49 9.15 8.20
C ALA A 43 7.66 8.19 9.09
N LYS A 44 7.93 8.15 10.41
CA LYS A 44 7.14 7.32 11.35
C LYS A 44 5.69 7.75 11.45
N GLU A 45 5.46 9.05 11.58
CA GLU A 45 4.11 9.61 11.70
C GLU A 45 3.32 9.42 10.40
N SER A 46 3.94 9.66 9.25
CA SER A 46 3.34 9.43 7.94
C SER A 46 2.83 7.99 7.79
N VAL A 47 3.65 7.01 8.17
CA VAL A 47 3.27 5.58 8.13
C VAL A 47 2.09 5.31 9.06
N GLY A 48 2.10 5.87 10.26
CA GLY A 48 1.04 5.76 11.26
C GLY A 48 -0.31 6.36 10.83
N ILE A 49 -0.28 7.61 10.36
CA ILE A 49 -1.42 8.37 9.86
C ILE A 49 -2.06 7.66 8.66
N LEU A 50 -1.25 7.07 7.78
CA LEU A 50 -1.75 6.41 6.58
C LEU A 50 -2.59 5.16 6.89
N LEU A 51 -2.31 4.43 7.98
CA LEU A 51 -2.96 3.14 8.25
C LEU A 51 -4.50 3.27 8.44
N PRO A 52 -5.03 4.18 9.29
CA PRO A 52 -6.48 4.37 9.39
C PRO A 52 -7.12 4.87 8.09
N MET A 53 -6.44 5.74 7.33
CA MET A 53 -6.93 6.17 6.01
C MET A 53 -7.05 4.98 5.03
N LEU A 54 -6.05 4.09 5.03
CA LEU A 54 -6.08 2.87 4.23
C LEU A 54 -7.24 1.96 4.63
N LEU A 55 -7.49 1.80 5.93
CA LEU A 55 -8.61 0.99 6.45
C LEU A 55 -9.97 1.50 5.93
N VAL A 56 -10.18 2.82 5.90
CA VAL A 56 -11.41 3.41 5.33
C VAL A 56 -11.55 3.02 3.86
N GLY A 57 -10.47 3.15 3.08
CA GLY A 57 -10.44 2.72 1.69
C GLY A 57 -10.64 1.22 1.52
N ASP A 58 -10.08 0.40 2.41
CA ASP A 58 -10.18 -1.07 2.39
C ASP A 58 -11.62 -1.54 2.65
N VAL A 59 -12.32 -0.91 3.61
CA VAL A 59 -13.73 -1.20 3.89
C VAL A 59 -14.58 -0.91 2.65
N PHE A 60 -14.31 0.21 1.96
CA PHE A 60 -14.99 0.52 0.70
C PHE A 60 -14.68 -0.53 -0.39
N ALA A 61 -13.41 -0.89 -0.57
CA ALA A 61 -12.96 -1.88 -1.54
C ALA A 61 -13.62 -3.24 -1.32
N VAL A 62 -13.63 -3.72 -0.07
CA VAL A 62 -14.25 -5.00 0.28
C VAL A 62 -15.75 -4.95 0.07
N THR A 63 -16.42 -3.86 0.46
CA THR A 63 -17.87 -3.70 0.24
C THR A 63 -18.24 -3.87 -1.24
N TYR A 64 -17.44 -3.29 -2.14
CA TYR A 64 -17.69 -3.33 -3.58
C TYR A 64 -17.24 -4.66 -4.24
N TYR A 65 -16.08 -5.21 -3.87
CA TYR A 65 -15.44 -6.35 -4.57
C TYR A 65 -15.50 -7.69 -3.81
N ARG A 66 -16.17 -7.77 -2.65
CA ARG A 66 -16.19 -8.95 -1.75
C ARG A 66 -16.53 -10.29 -2.39
N ARG A 67 -17.28 -10.32 -3.50
CA ARG A 67 -17.82 -11.55 -4.08
C ARG A 67 -16.81 -12.38 -4.86
N SER A 68 -15.67 -11.80 -5.25
CA SER A 68 -14.68 -12.47 -6.12
C SER A 68 -13.43 -12.96 -5.36
N VAL A 69 -13.48 -13.09 -4.04
CA VAL A 69 -12.31 -13.50 -3.25
C VAL A 69 -11.97 -14.98 -3.41
N VAL A 70 -10.67 -15.29 -3.54
CA VAL A 70 -10.15 -16.65 -3.53
C VAL A 70 -9.43 -16.93 -2.20
N TRP A 71 -10.19 -17.38 -1.20
CA TRP A 71 -9.73 -17.56 0.19
C TRP A 71 -8.51 -18.46 0.35
N LYS A 72 -8.39 -19.52 -0.46
CA LYS A 72 -7.26 -20.46 -0.45
C LYS A 72 -5.91 -19.74 -0.54
N HIS A 73 -5.84 -18.69 -1.35
CA HIS A 73 -4.60 -17.93 -1.57
C HIS A 73 -4.30 -16.93 -0.45
N LEU A 74 -5.32 -16.45 0.27
CA LEU A 74 -5.14 -15.59 1.44
C LEU A 74 -4.69 -16.39 2.65
N ILE A 75 -5.39 -17.48 2.96
CA ILE A 75 -5.12 -18.32 4.13
C ILE A 75 -3.70 -18.88 4.10
N SER A 76 -3.24 -19.30 2.92
CA SER A 76 -1.86 -19.80 2.75
C SER A 76 -0.78 -18.73 2.95
N LEU A 77 -1.10 -17.44 2.84
CA LEU A 77 -0.16 -16.35 3.06
C LEU A 77 -0.10 -15.89 4.52
N ILE A 78 -1.18 -16.03 5.28
CA ILE A 78 -1.30 -15.52 6.66
C ILE A 78 -0.06 -15.80 7.52
N PRO A 79 0.44 -17.05 7.68
CA PRO A 79 1.57 -17.30 8.57
C PRO A 79 2.83 -16.53 8.17
N TRP A 80 3.10 -16.45 6.86
CA TRP A 80 4.27 -15.77 6.32
C TRP A 80 4.15 -14.25 6.38
N VAL A 81 2.95 -13.73 6.16
CA VAL A 81 2.63 -12.31 6.31
C VAL A 81 2.78 -11.87 7.75
N LEU A 82 2.33 -12.70 8.70
CA LEU A 82 2.51 -12.42 10.13
C LEU A 82 4.00 -12.34 10.50
N ILE A 83 4.83 -13.26 10.00
CA ILE A 83 6.29 -13.18 10.18
C ILE A 83 6.83 -11.86 9.63
N GLY A 84 6.44 -11.48 8.40
CA GLY A 84 6.83 -10.20 7.81
C GLY A 84 6.39 -8.98 8.61
N ILE A 85 5.14 -8.98 9.11
CA ILE A 85 4.59 -7.92 9.98
C ILE A 85 5.38 -7.82 11.28
N LEU A 86 5.67 -8.95 11.93
CA LEU A 86 6.46 -8.96 13.17
C LEU A 86 7.89 -8.45 12.93
N CYS A 87 8.54 -8.87 11.84
CA CYS A 87 9.84 -8.31 11.46
C CYS A 87 9.77 -6.79 11.25
N GLY A 88 8.77 -6.31 10.51
CA GLY A 88 8.57 -4.87 10.27
C GLY A 88 8.22 -4.10 11.55
N TYR A 89 7.49 -4.72 12.49
CA TYR A 89 7.19 -4.17 13.80
C TYR A 89 8.45 -3.91 14.61
N PHE A 90 9.36 -4.90 14.69
CA PHE A 90 10.64 -4.73 15.38
C PHE A 90 11.50 -3.65 14.73
N VAL A 91 11.46 -3.54 13.41
CA VAL A 91 12.16 -2.44 12.72
C VAL A 91 11.56 -1.09 13.10
N LEU A 92 10.24 -0.94 13.08
CA LEU A 92 9.57 0.29 13.49
C LEU A 92 9.76 0.62 14.98
N SER A 93 9.91 -0.38 15.85
CA SER A 93 10.14 -0.14 17.28
C SER A 93 11.53 0.40 17.59
N HIS A 94 12.54 0.06 16.77
CA HIS A 94 13.94 0.43 17.03
C HIS A 94 14.44 1.63 16.20
N LEU A 95 13.91 1.84 14.99
CA LEU A 95 14.39 2.92 14.12
C LEU A 95 13.69 4.25 14.42
N ASN A 96 14.38 5.38 14.28
CA ASN A 96 13.74 6.70 14.30
C ASN A 96 13.29 7.14 12.89
N SER A 97 12.66 8.31 12.76
CA SER A 97 12.19 8.81 11.45
C SER A 97 13.33 9.01 10.44
N GLU A 98 14.49 9.49 10.90
CA GLU A 98 15.68 9.71 10.05
C GLU A 98 16.23 8.42 9.46
N GLN A 99 16.21 7.32 10.22
CA GLN A 99 16.62 6.00 9.75
C GLN A 99 15.54 5.30 8.91
N LEU A 100 14.27 5.56 9.23
CA LEU A 100 13.13 4.96 8.55
C LEU A 100 12.94 5.56 7.14
N LYS A 101 13.15 6.87 6.98
CA LYS A 101 13.03 7.61 5.72
C LYS A 101 13.80 6.94 4.56
N PRO A 102 15.13 6.70 4.64
CA PRO A 102 15.88 6.07 3.56
C PRO A 102 15.49 4.61 3.34
N MET A 103 15.15 3.87 4.40
CA MET A 103 14.68 2.49 4.24
C MET A 103 13.37 2.40 3.46
N ILE A 104 12.43 3.33 3.68
CA ILE A 104 11.20 3.42 2.89
C ILE A 104 11.52 3.84 1.45
N GLY A 105 12.46 4.78 1.24
CA GLY A 105 12.98 5.11 -0.09
C GLY A 105 13.48 3.88 -0.85
N ILE A 106 14.29 3.03 -0.20
CA ILE A 106 14.77 1.76 -0.78
C ILE A 106 13.61 0.83 -1.12
N ILE A 107 12.64 0.66 -0.22
CA ILE A 107 11.46 -0.19 -0.46
C ILE A 107 10.66 0.33 -1.67
N VAL A 108 10.39 1.64 -1.73
CA VAL A 108 9.67 2.28 -2.83
C VAL A 108 10.39 2.04 -4.16
N LEU A 109 11.69 2.30 -4.22
CA LEU A 109 12.48 2.09 -5.44
C LEU A 109 12.55 0.61 -5.82
N ALA A 110 12.72 -0.29 -4.86
CA ALA A 110 12.66 -1.73 -5.10
C ALA A 110 11.31 -2.16 -5.69
N MET A 111 10.20 -1.61 -5.19
CA MET A 111 8.86 -1.88 -5.73
C MET A 111 8.67 -1.33 -7.14
N ILE A 112 9.28 -0.18 -7.46
CA ILE A 112 9.27 0.39 -8.82
C ILE A 112 10.08 -0.48 -9.77
N VAL A 113 11.30 -0.89 -9.39
CA VAL A 113 12.12 -1.82 -10.20
C VAL A 113 11.38 -3.13 -10.42
N LEU A 114 10.76 -3.67 -9.39
CA LEU A 114 9.95 -4.88 -9.46
C LEU A 114 8.78 -4.72 -10.43
N HIS A 115 8.10 -3.57 -10.41
CA HIS A 115 7.01 -3.26 -11.33
C HIS A 115 7.48 -3.20 -12.79
N ILE A 116 8.56 -2.46 -13.07
CA ILE A 116 9.11 -2.29 -14.42
C ILE A 116 9.63 -3.63 -14.97
N THR A 117 10.32 -4.39 -14.13
CA THR A 117 10.83 -5.73 -14.47
C THR A 117 9.67 -6.63 -14.89
N ARG A 118 8.61 -6.70 -14.09
CA ARG A 118 7.40 -7.47 -14.43
C ARG A 118 6.79 -7.02 -15.76
N GLN A 119 6.68 -5.72 -16.00
CA GLN A 119 6.11 -5.18 -17.23
C GLN A 119 6.95 -5.56 -18.47
N LYS A 120 8.27 -5.53 -18.34
CA LYS A 120 9.21 -5.86 -19.42
C LYS A 120 9.25 -7.36 -19.74
N PHE A 121 9.21 -8.21 -18.73
CA PHE A 121 9.34 -9.67 -18.89
C PHE A 121 7.99 -10.38 -19.14
N GLY A 122 6.85 -9.72 -18.90
CA GLY A 122 5.52 -10.22 -19.27
C GLY A 122 5.22 -11.62 -18.70
N GLU A 123 4.56 -12.48 -19.47
CA GLU A 123 4.20 -13.84 -19.04
C GLU A 123 5.40 -14.75 -18.78
N ARG A 124 6.57 -14.50 -19.38
CA ARG A 124 7.79 -15.26 -19.08
C ARG A 124 8.20 -15.10 -17.62
N PHE A 125 7.95 -13.95 -17.00
CA PHE A 125 8.20 -13.75 -15.58
C PHE A 125 7.32 -14.66 -14.70
N ASN A 126 6.06 -14.85 -15.08
CA ASN A 126 5.12 -15.68 -14.34
C ASN A 126 5.41 -17.18 -14.50
N GLN A 127 5.83 -17.62 -15.69
CA GLN A 127 6.21 -19.02 -15.96
C GLN A 127 7.50 -19.43 -15.26
N LEU A 128 8.41 -18.49 -15.00
CA LEU A 128 9.67 -18.72 -14.29
C LEU A 128 9.51 -18.80 -12.76
N LEU A 129 8.37 -18.34 -12.22
CA LEU A 129 8.14 -18.31 -10.78
C LEU A 129 7.51 -19.61 -10.29
N PRO A 130 8.21 -20.38 -9.43
CA PRO A 130 7.69 -21.65 -8.97
C PRO A 130 6.47 -21.44 -8.08
N SER A 131 5.43 -22.26 -8.24
CA SER A 131 4.27 -22.30 -7.32
C SER A 131 4.59 -22.94 -5.97
N SER A 132 5.87 -23.06 -5.63
CA SER A 132 6.40 -23.78 -4.48
C SER A 132 6.07 -23.06 -3.17
N LEU A 133 6.14 -23.81 -2.07
CA LEU A 133 5.95 -23.26 -0.72
C LEU A 133 6.94 -22.11 -0.43
N TRP A 134 8.15 -22.20 -0.97
CA TRP A 134 9.18 -21.16 -0.87
C TRP A 134 8.75 -19.83 -1.50
N PHE A 135 8.08 -19.86 -2.64
CA PHE A 135 7.57 -18.64 -3.27
C PHE A 135 6.45 -18.00 -2.42
N ILE A 136 5.53 -18.82 -1.90
CA ILE A 136 4.45 -18.36 -1.02
C ILE A 136 5.03 -17.73 0.25
N SER A 137 6.05 -18.35 0.86
CA SER A 137 6.68 -17.83 2.07
C SER A 137 7.41 -16.53 1.81
N LEU A 138 8.21 -16.45 0.75
CA LEU A 138 8.94 -15.24 0.39
C LEU A 138 7.98 -14.07 0.09
N MET A 139 6.94 -14.31 -0.71
CA MET A 139 5.95 -13.26 -1.03
C MET A 139 5.16 -12.83 0.21
N GLY A 140 4.82 -13.77 1.10
CA GLY A 140 4.15 -13.45 2.35
C GLY A 140 5.02 -12.60 3.28
N ILE A 141 6.29 -12.99 3.51
CA ILE A 141 7.22 -12.25 4.36
C ILE A 141 7.48 -10.86 3.77
N LEU A 142 7.79 -10.76 2.47
CA LEU A 142 8.01 -9.46 1.82
C LEU A 142 6.75 -8.60 1.84
N GLY A 143 5.58 -9.19 1.60
CA GLY A 143 4.30 -8.49 1.66
C GLY A 143 4.02 -7.94 3.07
N GLY A 144 4.20 -8.77 4.10
CA GLY A 144 4.05 -8.39 5.50
C GLY A 144 5.04 -7.29 5.93
N PHE A 145 6.31 -7.45 5.59
CA PHE A 145 7.35 -6.49 5.94
C PHE A 145 7.14 -5.13 5.26
N THR A 146 6.94 -5.13 3.94
CA THR A 146 6.78 -3.88 3.17
C THR A 146 5.47 -3.16 3.49
N THR A 147 4.38 -3.88 3.83
CA THR A 147 3.16 -3.22 4.33
C THR A 147 3.36 -2.64 5.71
N MET A 148 4.08 -3.34 6.60
CA MET A 148 4.28 -2.89 7.98
C MET A 148 5.14 -1.63 8.02
N VAL A 149 6.25 -1.61 7.29
CA VAL A 149 7.26 -0.54 7.34
C VAL A 149 6.88 0.67 6.49
N GLY A 150 6.33 0.45 5.29
CA GLY A 150 6.14 1.53 4.31
C GLY A 150 4.79 1.50 3.60
N ASN A 151 3.82 0.69 4.05
CA ASN A 151 2.52 0.52 3.38
C ASN A 151 2.62 0.18 1.87
N ALA A 152 3.72 -0.44 1.44
CA ALA A 152 4.10 -0.57 0.03
C ALA A 152 3.96 -2.00 -0.54
N ALA A 153 3.13 -2.85 0.08
CA ALA A 153 2.99 -4.25 -0.34
C ALA A 153 2.23 -4.48 -1.66
N GLY A 154 1.69 -3.42 -2.28
CA GLY A 154 0.96 -3.47 -3.56
C GLY A 154 1.70 -4.24 -4.66
N GLY A 155 3.00 -3.96 -4.83
CA GLY A 155 3.83 -4.60 -5.85
C GLY A 155 4.03 -6.10 -5.60
N VAL A 156 4.38 -6.47 -4.36
CA VAL A 156 4.59 -7.87 -3.95
C VAL A 156 3.30 -8.68 -4.11
N MET A 157 2.19 -8.14 -3.59
CA MET A 157 0.89 -8.80 -3.65
C MET A 157 0.40 -9.00 -5.08
N ALA A 158 0.62 -7.99 -5.93
CA ALA A 158 0.27 -8.09 -7.34
C ALA A 158 1.01 -9.22 -8.05
N ILE A 159 2.30 -9.45 -7.74
CA ILE A 159 3.06 -10.57 -8.32
C ILE A 159 2.51 -11.90 -7.85
N TYR A 160 2.30 -12.07 -6.54
CA TYR A 160 1.76 -13.31 -6.01
C TYR A 160 0.43 -13.69 -6.66
N LEU A 161 -0.52 -12.74 -6.76
CA LEU A 161 -1.84 -13.02 -7.34
C LEU A 161 -1.78 -13.29 -8.85
N LEU A 162 -0.89 -12.62 -9.58
CA LEU A 162 -0.68 -12.89 -11.00
C LEU A 162 -0.09 -14.28 -11.23
N VAL A 163 0.88 -14.70 -10.42
CA VAL A 163 1.47 -16.06 -10.50
C VAL A 163 0.43 -17.13 -10.17
N LYS A 164 -0.51 -16.84 -9.28
CA LYS A 164 -1.64 -17.73 -8.99
C LYS A 164 -2.74 -17.73 -10.07
N GLY A 165 -2.59 -16.92 -11.13
CA GLY A 165 -3.48 -16.94 -12.29
C GLY A 165 -4.90 -16.43 -12.02
N LEU A 166 -5.09 -15.58 -11.00
CA LEU A 166 -6.42 -15.04 -10.68
C LEU A 166 -6.91 -14.17 -11.84
N SER A 167 -8.18 -14.33 -12.21
CA SER A 167 -8.84 -13.42 -13.13
C SER A 167 -8.87 -11.98 -12.58
N LYS A 168 -9.15 -10.97 -13.42
CA LYS A 168 -9.18 -9.56 -12.99
C LYS A 168 -10.09 -9.32 -11.78
N ASN A 169 -11.29 -9.91 -11.77
CA ASN A 169 -12.24 -9.75 -10.67
C ASN A 169 -11.72 -10.42 -9.40
N GLU A 170 -11.14 -11.62 -9.56
CA GLU A 170 -10.55 -12.35 -8.44
C GLU A 170 -9.33 -11.65 -7.85
N PHE A 171 -8.50 -11.04 -8.70
CA PHE A 171 -7.36 -10.23 -8.30
C PHE A 171 -7.80 -9.06 -7.41
N VAL A 172 -8.81 -8.29 -7.86
CA VAL A 172 -9.28 -7.11 -7.12
C VAL A 172 -9.97 -7.53 -5.82
N GLY A 173 -10.86 -8.52 -5.85
CA GLY A 173 -11.56 -9.01 -4.66
C GLY A 173 -10.62 -9.63 -3.63
N THR A 174 -9.65 -10.44 -4.08
CA THR A 174 -8.65 -11.05 -3.20
C THR A 174 -7.68 -10.01 -2.63
N SER A 175 -7.26 -9.02 -3.43
CA SER A 175 -6.44 -7.90 -2.94
C SER A 175 -7.16 -7.07 -1.88
N ALA A 176 -8.45 -6.77 -2.09
CA ALA A 176 -9.24 -5.98 -1.14
C ALA A 176 -9.30 -6.66 0.24
N TRP A 177 -9.59 -7.96 0.28
CA TRP A 177 -9.58 -8.73 1.52
C TRP A 177 -8.18 -8.85 2.13
N PHE A 178 -7.15 -9.07 1.31
CA PHE A 178 -5.77 -9.08 1.79
C PHE A 178 -5.42 -7.78 2.52
N PHE A 179 -5.59 -6.63 1.87
CA PHE A 179 -5.22 -5.34 2.46
C PHE A 179 -6.03 -5.01 3.71
N LEU A 180 -7.34 -5.27 3.70
CA LEU A 180 -8.17 -5.12 4.90
C LEU A 180 -7.64 -5.98 6.05
N SER A 181 -7.41 -7.27 5.82
CA SER A 181 -6.97 -8.19 6.86
C SER A 181 -5.59 -7.81 7.43
N VAL A 182 -4.60 -7.52 6.59
CA VAL A 182 -3.26 -7.16 7.08
C VAL A 182 -3.25 -5.80 7.76
N ASN A 183 -4.05 -4.83 7.28
CA ASN A 183 -4.13 -3.52 7.91
C ASN A 183 -4.85 -3.59 9.26
N VAL A 184 -5.87 -4.43 9.40
CA VAL A 184 -6.50 -4.70 10.70
C VAL A 184 -5.51 -5.35 11.68
N ILE A 185 -4.74 -6.34 11.21
CA ILE A 185 -3.69 -6.99 12.02
C ILE A 185 -2.64 -5.98 12.51
N LYS A 186 -2.32 -4.96 11.69
CA LYS A 186 -1.34 -3.91 12.03
C LYS A 186 -1.80 -2.95 13.12
N VAL A 187 -3.11 -2.72 13.28
CA VAL A 187 -3.67 -1.74 14.22
C VAL A 187 -3.11 -1.88 15.64
N PRO A 188 -3.14 -3.04 16.32
CA PRO A 188 -2.60 -3.17 17.67
C PRO A 188 -1.11 -2.84 17.76
N PHE A 189 -0.32 -3.20 16.74
CA PHE A 189 1.11 -2.88 16.70
C PHE A 189 1.35 -1.38 16.56
N TYR A 190 0.57 -0.69 15.71
CA TYR A 190 0.69 0.75 15.50
C TYR A 190 0.22 1.56 16.72
N LEU A 191 -0.82 1.09 17.41
CA LEU A 191 -1.26 1.65 18.69
C LEU A 191 -0.17 1.46 19.76
N HIS A 192 0.42 0.27 19.86
CA HIS A 192 1.50 0.00 20.80
C HIS A 192 2.74 0.90 20.57
N LEU A 193 3.08 1.15 19.31
CA LEU A 193 4.19 2.04 18.93
C LEU A 193 3.85 3.54 19.05
N GLY A 194 2.61 3.90 19.43
CA GLY A 194 2.15 5.29 19.50
C GLY A 194 2.01 5.98 18.14
N LEU A 195 2.12 5.23 17.03
CA LEU A 195 1.99 5.74 15.66
C LEU A 195 0.54 6.08 15.31
N ILE A 196 -0.42 5.44 15.98
CA ILE A 196 -1.83 5.83 15.98
C ILE A 196 -2.16 6.35 17.38
N ASN A 197 -2.60 7.60 17.42
CA ASN A 197 -3.03 8.30 18.63
C ASN A 197 -4.31 9.11 18.36
N GLN A 198 -4.90 9.70 19.40
CA GLN A 198 -6.17 10.43 19.30
C GLN A 198 -6.12 11.59 18.30
N GLU A 199 -5.00 12.30 18.22
CA GLU A 199 -4.82 13.40 17.28
C GLU A 199 -4.82 12.88 15.83
N SER A 200 -4.03 11.85 15.54
CA SER A 200 -3.98 11.22 14.22
C SER A 200 -5.34 10.65 13.80
N LEU A 201 -6.10 10.04 14.73
CA LEU A 201 -7.44 9.52 14.45
C LEU A 201 -8.42 10.64 14.13
N THR A 202 -8.38 11.73 14.90
CA THR A 202 -9.20 12.91 14.63
C THR A 202 -8.89 13.45 13.24
N PHE A 203 -7.61 13.63 12.91
CA PHE A 203 -7.17 14.05 11.58
C PHE A 203 -7.66 13.12 10.46
N ASN A 204 -7.55 11.81 10.68
CA ASN A 204 -8.01 10.81 9.72
C ASN A 204 -9.52 10.88 9.46
N LEU A 205 -10.34 11.23 10.46
CA LEU A 205 -11.79 11.42 10.28
C LEU A 205 -12.10 12.55 9.29
N TRP A 206 -11.34 13.66 9.33
CA TRP A 206 -11.51 14.75 8.37
C TRP A 206 -11.19 14.34 6.93
N MET A 207 -10.33 13.33 6.75
CA MET A 207 -9.94 12.83 5.43
C MET A 207 -10.91 11.79 4.86
N VAL A 208 -11.83 11.24 5.66
CA VAL A 208 -12.82 10.24 5.22
C VAL A 208 -13.63 10.69 4.00
N PRO A 209 -14.19 11.92 3.94
CA PRO A 209 -14.94 12.37 2.77
C PRO A 209 -14.08 12.39 1.50
N ALA A 210 -12.81 12.81 1.59
CA ALA A 210 -11.88 12.83 0.48
C ALA A 210 -11.53 11.41 -0.01
N ILE A 211 -11.34 10.46 0.91
CA ILE A 211 -11.12 9.04 0.57
C ILE A 211 -12.33 8.46 -0.16
N ILE A 212 -13.54 8.68 0.36
CA ILE A 212 -14.78 8.20 -0.26
C ILE A 212 -14.94 8.80 -1.65
N LEU A 213 -14.74 10.11 -1.79
CA LEU A 213 -14.78 10.81 -3.07
C LEU A 213 -13.78 10.20 -4.06
N GLY A 214 -12.53 10.01 -3.65
CA GLY A 214 -11.50 9.40 -4.46
C GLY A 214 -11.84 7.98 -4.92
N ALA A 215 -12.49 7.20 -4.07
CA ALA A 215 -12.93 5.84 -4.41
C ALA A 215 -14.06 5.84 -5.46
N PHE A 216 -15.04 6.74 -5.34
CA PHE A 216 -16.08 6.92 -6.37
C PHE A 216 -15.51 7.41 -7.70
N ILE A 217 -14.60 8.39 -7.66
CA ILE A 217 -13.87 8.89 -8.83
C ILE A 217 -13.11 7.74 -9.48
N GLY A 218 -12.39 6.93 -8.68
CA GLY A 218 -11.66 5.77 -9.16
C GLY A 218 -12.56 4.80 -9.93
N ILE A 219 -13.70 4.41 -9.36
CA ILE A 219 -14.63 3.47 -10.02
C ILE A 219 -15.12 4.01 -11.37
N LYS A 220 -15.44 5.31 -11.46
CA LYS A 220 -15.99 5.91 -12.69
C LYS A 220 -14.93 6.27 -13.74
N ILE A 221 -13.79 6.80 -13.30
CA ILE A 221 -12.77 7.39 -14.18
C ILE A 221 -11.70 6.38 -14.56
N LEU A 222 -11.38 5.40 -13.69
CA LEU A 222 -10.35 4.39 -14.01
C LEU A 222 -10.55 3.69 -15.36
N PRO A 223 -11.78 3.32 -15.79
CA PRO A 223 -12.01 2.73 -17.10
C PRO A 223 -11.70 3.66 -18.28
N LEU A 224 -11.69 4.98 -18.06
CA LEU A 224 -11.49 6.00 -19.10
C LEU A 224 -10.02 6.41 -19.28
N ILE A 225 -9.18 6.18 -18.27
CA ILE A 225 -7.76 6.58 -18.34
C ILE A 225 -6.94 5.48 -19.01
N PRO A 226 -6.12 5.82 -20.02
CA PRO A 226 -5.15 4.87 -20.58
C PRO A 226 -4.22 4.35 -19.48
N GLN A 227 -4.37 3.06 -19.16
CA GLN A 227 -3.68 2.43 -18.02
C GLN A 227 -2.16 2.66 -18.04
N LYS A 228 -1.55 2.62 -19.23
CA LYS A 228 -0.11 2.84 -19.40
C LYS A 228 0.32 4.25 -18.98
N VAL A 229 -0.41 5.29 -19.37
CA VAL A 229 -0.03 6.69 -19.09
C VAL A 229 -0.09 6.95 -17.59
N PHE A 230 -1.18 6.54 -16.96
CA PHE A 230 -1.37 6.70 -15.53
C PHE A 230 -0.30 5.98 -14.71
N GLN A 231 0.00 4.73 -15.08
CA GLN A 231 1.03 3.94 -14.40
C GLN A 231 2.40 4.61 -14.50
N TRP A 232 2.79 5.10 -15.68
CA TRP A 232 4.06 5.81 -15.85
C TRP A 232 4.14 7.07 -15.01
N LEU A 233 3.08 7.89 -14.95
CA LEU A 233 3.05 9.09 -14.12
C LEU A 233 3.23 8.75 -12.63
N VAL A 234 2.47 7.78 -12.11
CA VAL A 234 2.58 7.34 -10.72
C VAL A 234 3.99 6.82 -10.41
N LEU A 235 4.57 6.00 -11.30
CA LEU A 235 5.91 5.44 -11.10
C LEU A 235 7.00 6.50 -11.13
N ILE A 236 6.92 7.47 -12.05
CA ILE A 236 7.92 8.55 -12.14
C ILE A 236 7.86 9.41 -10.89
N LEU A 237 6.67 9.84 -10.48
CA LEU A 237 6.51 10.65 -9.27
C LEU A 237 6.94 9.90 -8.01
N ALA A 238 6.58 8.61 -7.90
CA ALA A 238 7.03 7.76 -6.81
C ALA A 238 8.54 7.50 -6.84
N ALA A 239 9.16 7.43 -8.02
CA ALA A 239 10.62 7.29 -8.15
C ALA A 239 11.32 8.57 -7.68
N VAL A 240 10.84 9.74 -8.09
CA VAL A 240 11.35 11.04 -7.62
C VAL A 240 11.19 11.14 -6.11
N GLY A 241 10.03 10.80 -5.58
CA GLY A 241 9.78 10.75 -4.13
C GLY A 241 10.70 9.76 -3.42
N GLY A 242 10.84 8.53 -3.94
CA GLY A 242 11.70 7.50 -3.38
C GLY A 242 13.19 7.89 -3.37
N ILE A 243 13.68 8.57 -4.41
CA ILE A 243 15.04 9.13 -4.46
C ILE A 243 15.19 10.25 -3.43
N ASN A 244 14.20 11.15 -3.32
CA ASN A 244 14.22 12.23 -2.32
C ASN A 244 14.28 11.68 -0.89
N LEU A 245 13.63 10.54 -0.62
CA LEU A 245 13.72 9.89 0.69
C LEU A 245 15.12 9.33 1.03
N LEU A 246 15.99 9.12 0.03
CA LEU A 246 17.37 8.70 0.24
C LEU A 246 18.34 9.86 0.47
N LEU A 247 17.93 11.08 0.10
CA LEU A 247 18.68 12.31 0.25
C LEU A 247 18.30 13.01 1.56
#